data_AF-A0A6B3HC06-F1
#
_entry.id   AF-A0A6B3HC06-F1
#
_cell.length_a   1.000
_cell.length_b   1.000
_cell.length_c   1.000
_cell.angle_alpha   90.00
_cell.angle_beta   90.00
_cell.angle_gamma   90.00
#
_symmetry.space_group_name_H-M   'P 1'
#
loop_
_entity.id
_entity.type
_entity.pdbx_description
1 polymer ?
#
loop_
_entity_poly.entity_id
_entity_poly.type
_entity_poly.pdbx_seq_one_letter_code
_entity_poly.pdbx_strand_id
1 'polypeptide(L)'
;VRNDRARLGQIEIEVESHLRPRDIQARIRAGASAEEVAQFAGIPVDRVRRFEGPVLAERAFMAERARKTPVRRPGENTGPQLG
;
A
#
# COMPACT_ATOMS: atom_id res chain seq x y z
N VAL A 1 -4.43 -0.25 -27.28
CA VAL A 1 -3.02 0.16 -27.07
C VAL A 1 -2.96 1.20 -25.95
N ARG A 2 -2.76 0.78 -24.70
CA ARG A 2 -2.79 1.66 -23.50
C ARG A 2 -1.74 1.25 -22.44
N ASN A 3 -0.62 0.65 -22.83
CA ASN A 3 0.32 0.06 -21.87
C ASN A 3 1.80 0.45 -22.04
N ASP A 4 2.12 1.43 -22.89
CA ASP A 4 3.52 1.74 -23.20
C ASP A 4 4.01 3.02 -22.49
N ARG A 5 3.12 3.98 -22.21
CA ARG A 5 3.48 5.23 -21.53
C ARG A 5 3.82 5.07 -20.05
N ALA A 6 3.18 4.13 -19.36
CA ALA A 6 3.46 3.86 -17.95
C ALA A 6 4.83 3.20 -17.74
N ARG A 7 5.36 2.52 -18.76
CA ARG A 7 6.62 1.79 -18.68
C ARG A 7 7.84 2.69 -18.82
N LEU A 8 7.75 3.78 -19.60
CA LEU A 8 8.86 4.73 -19.79
C LEU A 8 9.17 5.52 -18.51
N GLY A 9 8.16 5.97 -17.76
CA GLY A 9 8.36 6.57 -16.44
C GLY A 9 8.82 5.59 -15.36
N GLN A 10 8.72 4.27 -15.60
CA GLN A 10 9.21 3.22 -14.69
C GLN A 10 10.69 2.89 -14.88
N ILE A 11 11.27 3.23 -16.05
CA ILE A 11 12.68 2.93 -16.39
C ILE A 11 13.60 4.07 -15.94
N GLU A 12 13.16 5.33 -15.97
CA GLU A 12 13.97 6.47 -15.50
C GLU A 12 14.19 6.50 -13.97
N ILE A 13 13.37 5.77 -13.21
CA ILE A 13 13.51 5.65 -11.74
C ILE A 13 14.57 4.60 -11.37
N GLU A 14 15.08 3.83 -12.34
CA GLU A 14 15.87 2.63 -12.10
C GLU A 14 17.37 2.88 -11.84
N VAL A 15 17.89 4.12 -11.97
CA VAL A 15 19.35 4.32 -12.04
C VAL A 15 20.02 4.88 -10.78
N GLU A 16 19.32 5.37 -9.76
CA GLU A 16 20.02 5.89 -8.57
C GLU A 16 19.33 5.55 -7.24
N SER A 17 19.79 4.42 -6.69
CA SER A 17 19.71 4.03 -5.27
C SER A 17 18.37 3.50 -4.72
N HIS A 18 18.45 2.30 -4.15
CA HIS A 18 17.69 1.80 -2.99
C HIS A 18 16.16 1.72 -3.06
N LEU A 19 15.67 0.45 -3.03
CA LEU A 19 14.29 -0.03 -2.87
C LEU A 19 13.22 0.54 -3.83
N ARG A 20 12.54 -0.33 -4.57
CA ARG A 20 11.45 0.08 -5.46
C ARG A 20 10.25 0.59 -4.63
N PRO A 21 9.47 1.57 -5.13
CA PRO A 21 8.26 2.05 -4.44
C PRO A 21 7.28 0.93 -4.04
N ARG A 22 7.13 -0.08 -4.89
CA ARG A 22 6.29 -1.26 -4.60
C ARG A 22 6.78 -2.04 -3.37
N ASP A 23 8.09 -2.16 -3.20
CA ASP A 23 8.71 -2.90 -2.11
C ASP A 23 8.65 -2.12 -0.78
N ILE A 24 8.69 -0.78 -0.86
CA ILE A 24 8.42 0.12 0.27
C ILE A 24 6.96 -0.08 0.72
N GLN A 25 6.01 0.00 -0.22
CA GLN A 25 4.59 -0.20 0.06
C GLN A 25 4.30 -1.59 0.64
N ALA A 26 4.94 -2.64 0.14
CA ALA A 26 4.77 -4.00 0.64
C ALA A 26 5.21 -4.13 2.11
N ARG A 27 6.36 -3.55 2.48
CA ARG A 27 6.86 -3.58 3.87
C ARG A 27 5.97 -2.79 4.82
N ILE A 28 5.55 -1.58 4.44
CA ILE A 28 4.63 -0.77 5.26
C ILE A 28 3.29 -1.49 5.42
N ARG A 29 2.76 -2.12 4.34
CA ARG A 29 1.53 -2.91 4.41
C ARG A 29 1.67 -4.13 5.32
N ALA A 30 2.87 -4.71 5.42
CA ALA A 30 3.19 -5.80 6.35
C ALA A 30 3.38 -5.33 7.81
N GLY A 31 3.33 -4.02 8.08
CA GLY A 31 3.38 -3.44 9.41
C GLY A 31 4.69 -2.74 9.77
N ALA A 32 5.67 -2.68 8.87
CA ALA A 32 6.92 -1.96 9.12
C ALA A 32 6.69 -0.44 9.18
N SER A 33 7.39 0.24 10.08
CA SER A 33 7.40 1.71 10.13
C SER A 33 8.24 2.30 8.99
N ALA A 34 8.04 3.59 8.68
CA ALA A 34 8.84 4.27 7.66
C ALA A 34 10.33 4.32 8.06
N GLU A 35 10.62 4.46 9.35
CA GLU A 35 11.96 4.44 9.92
C GLU A 35 12.65 3.08 9.72
N GLU A 36 11.94 1.97 9.97
CA GLU A 36 12.47 0.62 9.76
C GLU A 36 12.75 0.35 8.28
N VAL A 37 11.86 0.79 7.38
CA VAL A 37 12.05 0.64 5.93
C VAL A 37 13.20 1.51 5.45
N ALA A 38 13.34 2.73 5.96
CA ALA A 38 14.41 3.65 5.64
C ALA A 38 15.78 3.11 6.08
N GLN A 39 15.86 2.57 7.30
CA GLN A 39 17.04 1.92 7.84
C GLN A 39 17.43 0.69 7.02
N PHE A 40 16.46 -0.19 6.70
CA PHE A 40 16.69 -1.37 5.87
C PHE A 40 17.19 -1.00 4.47
N ALA A 41 16.63 0.06 3.89
CA ALA A 41 16.93 0.49 2.54
C ALA A 41 18.07 1.52 2.47
N GLY A 42 18.73 1.89 3.57
CA GLY A 42 19.81 2.89 3.53
C GLY A 42 19.42 4.22 2.90
N ILE A 43 18.14 4.62 2.98
CA ILE A 43 17.61 5.86 2.40
C ILE A 43 17.08 6.79 3.49
N PRO A 44 17.02 8.11 3.24
CA PRO A 44 16.39 9.03 4.16
C PRO A 44 14.93 8.65 4.44
N VAL A 45 14.52 8.74 5.70
CA VAL A 45 13.14 8.46 6.12
C VAL A 45 12.13 9.34 5.38
N ASP A 46 12.50 10.58 5.03
CA ASP A 46 11.64 11.47 4.26
C ASP A 46 11.32 10.95 2.86
N ARG A 47 12.19 10.12 2.27
CA ARG A 47 11.91 9.43 1.00
C ARG A 47 10.82 8.37 1.19
N VAL A 48 10.82 7.68 2.33
CA VAL A 48 9.83 6.66 2.69
C VAL A 48 8.49 7.29 3.08
N ARG A 49 8.51 8.38 3.85
CA ARG A 49 7.32 9.12 4.32
C ARG A 49 6.43 9.65 3.19
N ARG A 50 6.99 9.96 2.01
CA ARG A 50 6.20 10.30 0.81
C ARG A 50 5.22 9.19 0.40
N PHE A 51 5.49 7.94 0.80
CA PHE A 51 4.63 6.80 0.52
C PHE A 51 3.61 6.51 1.65
N GLU A 52 3.66 7.21 2.79
CA GLU A 52 2.70 7.03 3.89
C GLU A 52 1.28 7.51 3.52
N GLY A 53 1.17 8.70 2.91
CA GLY A 53 -0.13 9.26 2.50
C GLY A 53 -0.96 8.31 1.64
N PRO A 54 -0.40 7.73 0.55
CA PRO A 54 -1.07 6.70 -0.25
C PRO A 54 -1.47 5.44 0.55
N VAL A 55 -0.63 4.96 1.46
CA VAL A 55 -0.91 3.75 2.26
C VAL A 55 -2.00 4.00 3.29
N LEU A 56 -2.03 5.18 3.91
CA LEU A 56 -3.10 5.59 4.82
C LEU A 56 -4.45 5.68 4.09
N ALA A 57 -4.46 6.25 2.88
CA ALA A 57 -5.66 6.31 2.05
C ALA A 57 -6.16 4.90 1.66
N GLU A 58 -5.27 3.98 1.31
CA GLU A 58 -5.60 2.57 1.04
C GLU A 58 -6.22 1.89 2.26
N ARG A 59 -5.64 2.07 3.46
CA ARG A 59 -6.15 1.51 4.71
C ARG A 59 -7.53 2.05 5.06
N ALA A 60 -7.75 3.36 4.93
CA ALA A 60 -9.05 3.98 5.18
C ALA A 60 -10.12 3.43 4.22
N PHE A 61 -9.77 3.29 2.94
CA PHE A 61 -10.66 2.74 1.93
C PHE A 61 -11.00 1.25 2.17
N MET A 62 -10.00 0.44 2.54
CA MET A 62 -10.23 -0.98 2.86
C MET A 62 -11.06 -1.15 4.14
N ALA A 63 -10.80 -0.35 5.18
CA ALA A 63 -11.61 -0.36 6.39
C ALA A 63 -13.07 0.01 6.08
N GLU A 64 -13.31 1.06 5.30
CA GLU A 64 -14.66 1.46 4.89
C GLU A 64 -15.38 0.37 4.09
N ARG A 65 -14.69 -0.33 3.19
CA ARG A 65 -15.26 -1.47 2.46
C ARG A 65 -15.53 -2.66 3.36
N ALA A 66 -14.66 -2.95 4.31
CA ALA A 66 -14.86 -4.03 5.28
C ALA A 66 -16.12 -3.79 6.12
N ARG A 67 -16.33 -2.56 6.62
CA ARG A 67 -17.55 -2.19 7.37
C ARG A 67 -18.84 -2.45 6.58
N LYS A 68 -18.84 -2.03 5.32
CA LYS A 68 -20.02 -2.20 4.43
C LYS A 68 -20.28 -3.66 4.03
N THR A 69 -19.33 -4.56 4.24
CA THR A 69 -19.46 -5.97 3.86
C THR A 69 -20.28 -6.72 4.92
N PRO A 70 -21.46 -7.26 4.57
CA PRO A 70 -22.26 -8.05 5.51
C PRO A 70 -21.54 -9.36 5.80
N VAL A 71 -21.33 -9.67 7.09
CA VAL A 71 -20.78 -10.96 7.51
C VAL A 71 -21.93 -11.93 7.64
N ARG A 72 -21.94 -12.95 6.79
CA ARG A 72 -22.93 -14.03 6.82
C ARG A 72 -22.28 -15.31 7.34
N ARG A 73 -22.97 -16.05 8.21
CA ARG A 73 -22.63 -17.45 8.46
C ARG A 73 -23.08 -18.30 7.27
N PRO A 74 -22.35 -19.37 6.92
CA PRO A 74 -22.83 -20.33 5.92
C PRO A 74 -24.23 -20.83 6.32
N GLY A 75 -25.23 -20.58 5.47
CA GLY A 75 -26.63 -20.95 5.70
C GLY A 75 -27.58 -19.82 6.11
N GLU A 76 -27.09 -18.58 6.36
CA GLU A 76 -27.92 -17.44 6.75
C GLU A 76 -28.09 -16.40 5.62
N ASN A 77 -29.35 -16.05 5.30
CA ASN A 77 -29.71 -15.10 4.24
C ASN A 77 -29.64 -13.62 4.67
N THR A 78 -29.31 -13.35 5.92
CA THR A 78 -29.13 -12.00 6.48
C THR A 78 -28.12 -12.10 7.61
N GLY A 79 -27.05 -11.32 7.54
CA GLY A 79 -26.02 -11.27 8.57
C GLY A 79 -25.64 -9.81 8.85
N PRO A 80 -25.25 -9.47 10.10
CA PRO A 80 -24.95 -8.10 10.47
C PRO A 80 -23.74 -7.56 9.69
N GLN A 81 -23.77 -6.25 9.40
CA GLN A 81 -22.58 -5.54 8.93
C GLN A 81 -21.56 -5.45 10.06
N LEU A 82 -20.28 -5.51 9.72
CA LEU A 82 -19.22 -5.17 10.67
C LEU A 82 -19.25 -3.65 10.87
N GLY A 83 -19.24 -3.23 12.14
CA GLY A 83 -19.50 -1.86 12.59
C GLY A 83 -18.78 -0.76 11.81
#